data_AF-A0A2N2Z136-F1
#
_entry.id   AF-A0A2N2Z136-F1
#
_cell.length_a   1.000
_cell.length_b   1.000
_cell.length_c   1.000
_cell.angle_alpha   90.00
_cell.angle_beta   90.00
_cell.angle_gamma   90.00
#
_symmetry.space_group_name_H-M   'P 1'
#
loop_
_entity.id
_entity.type
_entity.pdbx_description
1 polymer ?
#
loop_
_entity_poly.entity_id
_entity_poly.type
_entity_poly.pdbx_seq_one_letter_code
_entity_poly.pdbx_strand_id
1 'polypeptide(L)' 'NPVIGYEKSTMIAKEALESGKSVYELVLKHKLLTKEQIDRILAPENMIKPGKFTL' A
#
# COMPACT_ATOMS: atom_id res chain seq x y z
N ASN A 1 -1.01 10.05 -3.65
CA ASN A 1 -0.91 8.94 -2.69
C ASN A 1 -0.19 9.39 -1.43
N PRO A 2 -0.95 9.75 -0.38
CA PRO A 2 -0.42 10.47 0.78
C PRO A 2 0.56 9.65 1.64
N VAL A 3 0.56 8.32 1.50
CA VAL A 3 1.32 7.43 2.37
C VAL A 3 2.73 7.17 1.84
N ILE A 4 2.87 6.73 0.58
CA ILE A 4 4.18 6.34 0.01
C ILE A 4 4.57 7.16 -1.24
N GLY A 5 3.77 8.15 -1.66
CA GLY A 5 4.03 8.94 -2.86
C GLY A 5 3.62 8.24 -4.17
N TYR A 6 3.50 9.02 -5.26
CA TYR A 6 3.02 8.54 -6.57
C TYR A 6 3.98 7.52 -7.19
N GLU A 7 5.27 7.84 -7.27
CA GLU A 7 6.28 7.00 -7.92
C GLU A 7 6.34 5.58 -7.33
N LYS A 8 6.45 5.47 -6.01
CA LYS A 8 6.49 4.18 -5.30
C LYS A 8 5.17 3.41 -5.48
N SER A 9 4.03 4.10 -5.48
CA SER A 9 2.74 3.46 -5.70
C SER A 9 2.63 2.87 -7.11
N THR A 10 3.08 3.62 -8.12
CA THR A 10 3.09 3.19 -9.53
C THR A 10 4.03 2.00 -9.72
N MET A 11 5.21 2.01 -9.10
CA MET A 11 6.15 0.89 -9.11
C MET A 11 5.50 -0.39 -8.55
N ILE A 12 4.86 -0.30 -7.39
CA ILE A 12 4.20 -1.44 -6.74
C ILE A 12 3.03 -1.95 -7.59
N ALA A 13 2.21 -1.07 -8.16
CA ALA A 13 1.09 -1.47 -9.01
C ALA A 13 1.58 -2.22 -10.26
N LYS A 14 2.67 -1.75 -10.87
CA LYS A 14 3.29 -2.43 -12.02
C LYS A 14 3.84 -3.80 -11.63
N GLU A 15 4.61 -3.91 -10.55
CA GLU A 15 5.16 -5.20 -10.10
C GLU A 15 4.05 -6.19 -9.69
N ALA A 16 2.97 -5.72 -9.06
CA ALA A 16 1.81 -6.55 -8.73
C ALA A 16 1.17 -7.14 -9.99
N LEU A 17 0.98 -6.31 -11.02
CA LEU A 17 0.41 -6.74 -12.30
C LEU A 17 1.31 -7.75 -13.02
N GLU A 18 2.62 -7.52 -13.05
CA GLU A 18 3.57 -8.39 -13.75
C GLU A 18 3.85 -9.70 -13.02
N SER A 19 3.90 -9.67 -11.69
CA SER A 19 4.27 -10.84 -10.87
C SER A 19 3.10 -11.65 -10.34
N GLY A 20 1.87 -11.11 -10.41
CA GLY A 20 0.67 -11.70 -9.80
C GLY A 20 0.68 -11.67 -8.26
N LYS A 21 1.68 -11.03 -7.64
CA LYS A 21 1.76 -10.88 -6.19
C LYS A 21 0.84 -9.80 -5.69
N SER A 22 0.40 -9.92 -4.44
CA SER A 22 -0.46 -8.92 -3.84
C SER A 22 0.30 -7.62 -3.58
N VAL A 23 -0.40 -6.49 -3.69
CA VAL A 23 0.12 -5.17 -3.27
C VAL A 23 0.61 -5.20 -1.82
N TYR A 24 -0.08 -5.97 -0.97
CA TYR A 24 0.27 -6.13 0.43
C TYR A 24 1.69 -6.68 0.62
N GLU A 25 1.99 -7.81 -0.01
CA GLU A 25 3.30 -8.46 0.08
C GLU A 25 4.41 -7.59 -0.48
N LEU A 26 4.15 -6.92 -1.60
CA LEU A 26 5.15 -6.08 -2.26
C LEU A 26 5.51 -4.85 -1.41
N VAL A 27 4.53 -4.21 -0.76
CA VAL A 27 4.78 -3.07 0.13
C VAL A 27 5.66 -3.48 1.33
N LEU A 28 5.42 -4.66 1.92
CA LEU A 28 6.24 -5.18 3.00
C LEU A 28 7.64 -5.59 2.53
N LYS A 29 7.73 -6.27 1.38
CA LYS A 29 9.00 -6.68 0.75
C LYS A 29 9.91 -5.47 0.51
N HIS A 30 9.34 -4.38 -0.01
CA HIS A 30 10.06 -3.13 -0.27
C HIS A 30 10.22 -2.22 0.96
N LYS A 31 9.77 -2.67 2.14
CA LYS A 31 9.84 -1.92 3.41
C LYS A 31 9.25 -0.51 3.31
N LEU A 32 8.22 -0.35 2.48
CA LEU A 32 7.57 0.95 2.28
C LEU A 32 6.63 1.29 3.44
N LEU A 33 6.09 0.25 4.10
CA LEU A 33 5.27 0.34 5.30
C LEU A 33 5.60 -0.82 6.24
N THR A 34 5.33 -0.62 7.53
CA THR A 34 5.27 -1.73 8.48
C THR A 34 3.98 -2.53 8.29
N LYS A 35 3.96 -3.73 8.87
CA LYS A 35 2.77 -4.60 8.88
C LYS A 35 1.57 -3.88 9.48
N GLU A 36 1.76 -3.20 10.59
CA GLU A 36 0.72 -2.48 11.32
C GLU A 36 0.15 -1.32 10.49
N GLN A 37 1.02 -0.60 9.75
CA GLN A 37 0.62 0.49 8.89
C GLN A 37 -0.23 0.00 7.71
N ILE A 38 0.22 -1.04 7.00
CA ILE A 38 -0.52 -1.56 5.85
C ILE A 38 -1.82 -2.27 6.26
N ASP A 39 -1.81 -3.00 7.38
CA ASP A 39 -3.02 -3.62 7.94
C ASP A 39 -4.08 -2.56 8.23
N ARG A 40 -3.68 -1.43 8.84
CA ARG A 40 -4.59 -0.31 9.10
C ARG A 40 -5.11 0.33 7.82
N ILE A 41 -4.25 0.54 6.82
CA ILE A 41 -4.64 1.21 5.57
C ILE A 41 -5.58 0.35 4.73
N LEU A 42 -5.32 -0.96 4.64
CA LEU A 42 -6.09 -1.90 3.84
C LEU A 42 -7.25 -2.56 4.60
N ALA A 43 -7.51 -2.14 5.83
CA ALA A 43 -8.69 -2.57 6.56
C ALA A 43 -9.97 -2.13 5.80
N PRO A 44 -10.95 -3.02 5.55
CA PRO A 44 -12.14 -2.70 4.76
C PRO A 44 -12.89 -1.44 5.23
N GLU A 45 -13.03 -1.28 6.54
CA GLU A 45 -13.66 -0.13 7.19
C GLU A 45 -12.95 1.21 6.93
N ASN A 46 -11.69 1.15 6.50
CA ASN A 46 -10.86 2.30 6.17
C ASN A 46 -10.78 2.56 4.67
N MET A 47 -11.11 1.57 3.84
CA MET A 47 -11.18 1.72 2.38
C MET A 47 -12.51 2.33 1.91
N ILE A 48 -13.56 2.27 2.73
CA ILE A 48 -14.90 2.78 2.40
C ILE A 48 -15.16 4.23 2.84
N LYS A 49 -14.16 4.91 3.38
CA LYS A 49 -14.26 6.30 3.85
C LYS A 49 -12.97 7.06 3.55
N PRO A 50 -13.00 8.39 3.38
CA PRO A 50 -11.78 9.17 3.24
C PRO A 50 -10.91 9.05 4.49
N GLY A 51 -9.84 8.24 4.41
CA GLY A 51 -8.87 8.09 5.48
C GLY A 51 -7.80 9.19 5.39
N LYS A 52 -7.61 9.96 6.47
CA LYS A 52 -6.45 10.85 6.62
C LYS A 52 -5.26 10.03 7.11
N PHE A 53 -4.63 9.29 6.20
CA PHE A 53 -3.39 8.58 6.47
C PHE A 53 -2.21 9.50 6.14
N THR A 54 -1.72 10.20 7.15
CA THR A 54 -0.42 10.87 7.17
C THR A 54 0.52 10.03 8.00
N LEU A 55 1.67 9.64 7.43
CA LEU A 55 2.75 8.96 8.14
C LEU A 55 3.58 9.96 8.94
#